data_AF-A0A7S4JUD0-F1
#
_entry.id   AF-A0A7S4JUD0-F1
#
_cell.length_a   1.000
_cell.length_b   1.000
_cell.length_c   1.000
_cell.angle_alpha   90.00
_cell.angle_beta   90.00
_cell.angle_gamma   90.00
#
_symmetry.space_group_name_H-M   'P 1'
#
loop_
_entity.id
_entity.type
_entity.pdbx_description
1 polymer ?
#
loop_
_entity_poly.entity_id
_entity_poly.type
_entity_poly.pdbx_seq_one_letter_code
_entity_poly.pdbx_strand_id
1 'polypeptide(L)'
;EGEKEREREEEEEESERFCWVPNRECVDDDFLKFYRLIGQMLGCCLYSEVQVEIFWSHSVWNYLSGKNLTVSDLQGFSVGVYNLLKTVQHMNEEEWAGEYGGVI
;
A
#
# COMPACT_ATOMS: atom_id res chain seq x y z
N GLU A 1 10.76 25.87 -8.75
CA GLU A 1 10.05 24.62 -9.05
C GLU A 1 10.41 23.51 -8.05
N GLY A 2 11.69 23.27 -7.75
CA GLY A 2 12.10 22.21 -6.80
C GLY A 2 11.75 22.38 -5.31
N GLU A 3 11.27 23.54 -4.85
CA GLU A 3 10.88 23.75 -3.44
C GLU A 3 9.45 23.25 -3.18
N LYS A 4 8.53 23.49 -4.12
CA LYS A 4 7.16 22.93 -4.11
C LYS A 4 7.11 21.42 -4.30
N GLU A 5 8.11 20.88 -5.01
CA GLU A 5 8.24 19.45 -5.25
C GLU A 5 8.68 18.73 -3.96
N ARG A 6 9.59 19.33 -3.20
CA ARG A 6 10.00 18.83 -1.88
C ARG A 6 8.90 18.87 -0.83
N GLU A 7 8.17 19.99 -0.72
CA GLU A 7 7.05 20.10 0.22
C GLU A 7 5.97 19.03 -0.06
N ARG A 8 5.75 18.73 -1.35
CA ARG A 8 4.82 17.68 -1.77
C ARG A 8 5.32 16.28 -1.42
N GLU A 9 6.61 15.99 -1.63
CA GLU A 9 7.22 14.71 -1.25
C GLU A 9 7.19 14.49 0.27
N GLU A 10 7.41 15.53 1.07
CA GLU A 10 7.34 15.48 2.54
C GLU A 10 5.89 15.27 3.04
N GLU A 11 4.89 15.92 2.44
CA GLU A 11 3.47 15.68 2.76
C GLU A 11 3.00 14.28 2.35
N GLU A 12 3.47 13.75 1.21
CA GLU A 12 3.18 12.37 0.77
C GLU A 12 3.83 11.35 1.72
N GLU A 13 5.06 11.58 2.20
CA GLU A 13 5.74 10.73 3.20
C GLU A 13 5.05 10.75 4.58
N GLU A 14 4.57 11.92 5.03
CA GLU A 14 3.87 12.04 6.31
C GLU A 14 2.46 11.43 6.25
N SER A 15 1.77 11.56 5.11
CA SER A 15 0.47 10.95 4.87
C SER A 15 0.53 9.41 4.96
N GLU A 16 1.56 8.78 4.40
CA GLU A 16 1.73 7.33 4.47
C GLU A 16 1.96 6.80 5.90
N ARG A 17 2.47 7.62 6.84
CA ARG A 17 2.68 7.21 8.24
C ARG A 17 1.40 7.05 9.07
N PHE A 18 0.27 7.60 8.61
CA PHE A 18 -1.01 7.56 9.34
C PHE A 18 -2.16 6.93 8.54
N CYS A 19 -1.83 6.11 7.54
CA CYS A 19 -2.83 5.43 6.71
C CYS A 19 -3.27 4.09 7.32
N TRP A 20 -4.57 3.80 7.24
CA TRP A 20 -5.14 2.50 7.58
C TRP A 20 -4.98 1.50 6.44
N VAL A 21 -4.63 0.26 6.81
CA VAL A 21 -4.59 -0.90 5.91
C VAL A 21 -5.34 -2.08 6.54
N PRO A 22 -5.92 -2.99 5.74
CA PRO A 22 -6.52 -4.20 6.27
C PRO A 22 -5.50 -5.01 7.09
N ASN A 23 -5.88 -5.41 8.30
CA ASN A 23 -5.04 -6.25 9.14
C ASN A 23 -5.17 -7.71 8.67
N ARG A 24 -4.03 -8.36 8.47
CA ARG A 24 -3.93 -9.77 8.08
C ARG A 24 -3.98 -10.73 9.26
N GLU A 25 -3.75 -10.24 10.47
CA GLU A 25 -3.74 -11.07 11.68
C GLU A 25 -5.15 -11.08 12.30
N CYS A 26 -5.68 -12.29 12.53
CA CYS A 26 -7.00 -12.54 13.11
C CYS A 26 -8.21 -12.26 12.20
N VAL A 27 -8.19 -12.78 10.96
CA VAL A 27 -9.36 -12.81 10.08
C VAL A 27 -10.25 -14.00 10.45
N ASP A 28 -11.31 -13.74 11.22
CA ASP A 28 -12.41 -14.69 11.44
C ASP A 28 -13.68 -14.26 10.67
N ASP A 29 -14.72 -15.10 10.71
CA ASP A 29 -15.96 -14.86 9.98
C ASP A 29 -16.66 -13.55 10.39
N ASP A 30 -16.54 -13.14 11.65
CA ASP A 30 -17.14 -11.90 12.13
C ASP A 30 -16.32 -10.69 11.68
N PHE A 31 -15.00 -10.84 11.61
CA PHE A 31 -14.08 -9.87 11.02
C PHE A 31 -14.38 -9.62 9.54
N LEU A 32 -14.67 -10.68 8.77
CA LEU A 32 -15.09 -10.56 7.36
C LEU A 32 -16.44 -9.85 7.20
N LYS A 33 -17.39 -10.09 8.11
CA LYS A 33 -18.67 -9.35 8.13
C LYS A 33 -18.44 -7.87 8.42
N PHE A 34 -17.50 -7.55 9.32
CA PHE A 34 -17.14 -6.17 9.62
C PHE A 34 -16.54 -5.45 8.41
N TYR A 35 -15.62 -6.08 7.67
CA TYR A 35 -15.10 -5.51 6.42
C TYR A 35 -16.20 -5.25 5.38
N ARG A 36 -17.17 -6.17 5.26
CA ARG A 36 -18.34 -5.97 4.38
C ARG A 36 -19.18 -4.76 4.83
N LEU A 37 -19.42 -4.62 6.13
CA LEU A 37 -20.17 -3.49 6.68
C LEU A 37 -19.46 -2.17 6.40
N ILE A 38 -18.15 -2.08 6.63
CA ILE A 38 -17.35 -0.87 6.34
C ILE A 38 -17.43 -0.51 4.85
N GLY A 39 -17.29 -1.49 3.96
CA GLY A 39 -17.43 -1.25 2.51
C GLY A 39 -18.81 -0.70 2.12
N GLN A 40 -19.89 -1.22 2.73
CA GLN A 40 -21.24 -0.72 2.50
C GLN A 40 -21.42 0.71 3.03
N MET A 41 -20.92 1.00 4.23
CA MET A 41 -20.97 2.35 4.81
C MET A 41 -20.24 3.36 3.93
N LEU A 42 -19.03 3.03 3.47
CA LEU A 42 -18.27 3.87 2.54
C LEU A 42 -19.05 4.12 1.25
N GLY A 43 -19.67 3.08 0.67
CA GLY A 43 -20.53 3.21 -0.50
C GLY A 43 -21.70 4.16 -0.27
N CYS A 44 -22.37 4.07 0.89
CA CYS A 44 -23.45 4.98 1.26
C CYS A 44 -22.98 6.43 1.44
N CYS A 45 -21.81 6.64 2.08
CA CYS A 45 -21.22 7.97 2.23
C CYS A 45 -20.90 8.59 0.88
N LEU A 46 -20.30 7.83 -0.04
CA LEU A 46 -20.03 8.26 -1.41
C LEU A 46 -21.30 8.62 -2.17
N TYR A 47 -22.33 7.75 -2.10
CA TYR A 47 -23.62 7.99 -2.74
C TYR A 47 -24.34 9.24 -2.20
N SER A 48 -24.16 9.53 -0.91
CA SER A 48 -24.83 10.63 -0.21
C SER A 48 -24.00 11.92 -0.15
N GLU A 49 -22.84 11.96 -0.82
CA GLU A 49 -21.90 13.08 -0.80
C GLU A 49 -21.44 13.49 0.62
N VAL A 50 -21.36 12.51 1.53
CA VAL A 50 -20.88 12.71 2.90
C VAL A 50 -19.38 12.45 2.96
N GLN A 51 -18.62 13.44 3.40
CA GLN A 51 -17.19 13.29 3.64
C GLN A 51 -16.93 12.46 4.90
N VAL A 52 -15.97 11.55 4.80
CA VAL A 52 -15.51 10.72 5.92
C VAL A 52 -14.01 10.92 6.10
N GLU A 53 -13.57 11.08 7.34
CA GLU A 53 -12.16 11.22 7.69
C GLU A 53 -11.51 9.83 7.85
N ILE A 54 -11.39 9.12 6.74
CA ILE A 54 -10.68 7.84 6.69
C ILE A 54 -9.55 7.92 5.67
N PHE A 55 -8.33 7.82 6.18
CA PHE A 55 -7.10 7.87 5.39
C PHE A 55 -6.65 6.44 5.11
N TRP A 56 -6.82 5.98 3.88
CA TRP A 56 -6.32 4.69 3.42
C TRP A 56 -5.05 4.89 2.61
N SER A 57 -4.17 3.90 2.64
CA SER A 57 -2.97 3.94 1.78
C SER A 57 -3.36 3.95 0.30
N HIS A 58 -2.48 4.51 -0.54
CA HIS A 58 -2.68 4.57 -1.99
C HIS A 58 -2.93 3.17 -2.61
N SER A 59 -2.25 2.15 -2.09
CA SER A 59 -2.42 0.76 -2.53
C SER A 59 -3.85 0.24 -2.32
N VAL A 60 -4.51 0.62 -1.23
CA VAL A 60 -5.91 0.22 -0.98
C VAL A 60 -6.85 0.90 -1.97
N TRP A 61 -6.63 2.17 -2.28
CA TRP A 61 -7.43 2.88 -3.30
C TRP A 61 -7.25 2.26 -4.70
N ASN A 62 -6.02 1.90 -5.07
CA ASN A 62 -5.75 1.22 -6.33
C ASN A 62 -6.48 -0.13 -6.40
N TYR A 63 -6.44 -0.91 -5.32
CA TYR A 63 -7.16 -2.18 -5.23
C TYR A 63 -8.68 -2.00 -5.40
N LEU A 64 -9.28 -1.07 -4.67
CA LEU A 64 -10.72 -0.78 -4.77
C LEU A 64 -11.13 -0.27 -6.17
N SER A 65 -10.22 0.41 -6.87
CA SER A 65 -10.42 0.90 -8.23
C SER A 65 -10.19 -0.17 -9.32
N GLY A 66 -9.82 -1.40 -8.94
CA GLY A 66 -9.47 -2.46 -9.88
C GLY A 66 -8.18 -2.20 -10.67
N LYS A 67 -7.33 -1.30 -10.19
CA LYS A 67 -6.02 -1.03 -10.79
C LYS A 67 -4.99 -2.05 -10.30
N ASN A 68 -4.04 -2.39 -11.16
CA ASN A 68 -2.90 -3.20 -10.75
C ASN A 68 -2.00 -2.41 -9.81
N LEU A 69 -1.48 -3.08 -8.79
CA LEU A 69 -0.44 -2.52 -7.93
C LEU A 69 0.91 -2.53 -8.67
N THR A 70 1.67 -1.47 -8.50
CA THR A 70 3.01 -1.31 -9.05
C THR A 70 4.07 -1.58 -7.98
N VAL A 71 5.34 -1.73 -8.39
CA VAL A 71 6.45 -1.85 -7.44
C VAL A 71 6.55 -0.62 -6.54
N SER A 72 6.23 0.57 -7.04
CA SER A 72 6.23 1.80 -6.24
C SER A 72 5.20 1.76 -5.11
N ASP A 73 4.03 1.14 -5.31
CA ASP A 73 3.02 1.00 -4.26
C ASP A 73 3.50 0.10 -3.10
N LEU A 74 4.54 -0.72 -3.30
CA LEU A 74 5.13 -1.54 -2.23
C LEU A 74 5.91 -0.71 -1.22
N GLN A 75 6.38 0.49 -1.59
CA GLN A 75 7.10 1.36 -0.68
C GLN A 75 6.25 1.71 0.54
N GLY A 76 4.97 2.06 0.32
CA GLY A 76 4.01 2.38 1.38
C GLY A 76 3.49 1.17 2.16
N PHE A 77 3.74 -0.07 1.70
CA PHE A 77 3.34 -1.31 2.41
C PHE A 77 4.51 -1.96 3.16
N SER A 78 5.67 -2.03 2.52
CA SER A 78 6.88 -2.65 3.05
C SER A 78 8.12 -2.11 2.34
N VAL A 79 8.74 -1.11 2.96
CA VAL A 79 10.01 -0.52 2.50
C VAL A 79 11.09 -1.59 2.31
N GLY A 80 11.16 -2.60 3.19
CA GLY A 80 12.13 -3.69 3.07
C GLY A 80 11.95 -4.53 1.81
N VAL A 81 10.70 -4.91 1.49
CA VAL A 81 10.40 -5.68 0.27
C VAL A 81 10.60 -4.81 -0.97
N TYR A 82 10.20 -3.54 -0.93
CA TYR A 82 10.46 -2.58 -2.00
C TYR A 82 11.95 -2.46 -2.31
N ASN A 83 12.78 -2.25 -1.28
CA ASN A 83 14.23 -2.15 -1.43
C ASN A 83 14.83 -3.45 -1.98
N LEU A 84 14.41 -4.61 -1.46
CA LEU A 84 14.85 -5.90 -1.97
C LEU A 84 14.54 -6.06 -3.47
N LEU A 85 13.32 -5.74 -3.90
CA LEU A 85 12.93 -5.84 -5.31
C LEU A 85 13.71 -4.88 -6.20
N LYS A 86 13.98 -3.66 -5.73
CA LYS A 86 14.83 -2.71 -6.44
C LYS A 86 16.25 -3.23 -6.59
N THR A 87 16.81 -3.81 -5.53
CA THR A 87 18.14 -4.43 -5.56
C THR A 87 18.19 -5.58 -6.56
N VAL A 88 17.22 -6.50 -6.52
CA VAL A 88 17.16 -7.65 -7.45
C VAL A 88 16.98 -7.21 -8.90
N GLN A 89 16.20 -6.15 -9.17
CA GLN A 89 16.04 -5.60 -10.53
C GLN A 89 17.34 -5.08 -11.15
N HIS A 90 18.35 -4.79 -10.33
CA HIS A 90 19.65 -4.30 -10.78
C HIS A 90 20.76 -5.35 -10.72
N MET A 91 20.48 -6.55 -10.22
CA MET A 91 21.41 -7.68 -10.18
C MET A 91 21.35 -8.50 -11.47
N ASN A 92 22.49 -9.04 -11.89
CA ASN A 92 22.52 -10.08 -12.91
C ASN A 92 22.27 -11.48 -12.30
N GLU A 93 22.03 -12.50 -13.13
CA GLU A 93 21.70 -13.86 -12.68
C GLU A 93 22.81 -14.49 -11.80
N GLU A 94 24.07 -14.15 -12.03
CA GLU A 94 25.22 -14.67 -11.27
C GLU A 94 25.31 -14.04 -9.88
N GLU A 95 25.05 -12.73 -9.76
CA GLU A 95 25.01 -12.00 -8.50
C GLU A 95 23.89 -12.52 -7.60
N TRP A 96 22.71 -12.78 -8.18
CA TRP A 96 21.55 -13.31 -7.45
C TRP A 96 21.80 -14.73 -6.92
N ALA A 97 22.40 -15.59 -7.75
CA ALA A 97 22.75 -16.96 -7.37
C ALA A 97 23.84 -17.02 -6.29
N GLY A 98 24.80 -16.10 -6.29
CA GLY A 98 25.86 -16.02 -5.29
C GLY A 98 25.38 -15.56 -3.91
N GLU A 99 24.44 -14.62 -3.85
CA GLU A 99 23.98 -14.01 -2.60
C GLU A 99 22.78 -14.74 -1.98
N TYR A 100 21.90 -15.34 -2.81
CA TYR A 100 20.64 -15.95 -2.36
C TYR A 100 20.41 -17.40 -2.85
N GLY A 101 21.30 -17.96 -3.68
CA GLY A 101 21.12 -19.30 -4.29
C GLY A 101 21.16 -20.49 -3.33
N GLY A 102 21.40 -20.28 -2.03
CA GLY A 102 21.32 -21.31 -0.99
C GLY A 102 19.97 -21.37 -0.26
N VAL A 103 19.00 -20.52 -0.60
CA VAL A 103 17.69 -20.43 0.06
C VAL A 103 16.59 -20.96 -0.86
N ILE A 104 16.61 -22.26 -1.14
CA ILE A 104 15.45 -23.02 -1.65
C ILE A 104 15.43 -24.38 -0.96
#